data_AF-A0A2D9M5M8-F1
#
_entry.id   AF-A0A2D9M5M8-F1
#
_cell.length_a   1.000
_cell.length_b   1.000
_cell.length_c   1.000
_cell.angle_alpha   90.00
_cell.angle_beta   90.00
_cell.angle_gamma   90.00
#
_symmetry.space_group_name_H-M   'P 1'
#
loop_
_entity.id
_entity.type
_entity.pdbx_description
1 polymer ?
#
loop_
_entity_poly.entity_id
_entity_poly.type
_entity_poly.pdbx_seq_one_letter_code
_entity_poly.pdbx_strand_id
1 'polypeptide(L)'
;MSDDTGGLFDRSIQESQAKTYDVIIVGAGAAGIGVAIALADAGVENFLIVDRDTVGSSFSSWPDETRFITPSFPSNSIGMLDLNSIAVGVSP
;
A
#
# COMPACT_ATOMS: atom_id res chain seq x y z
N MET A 1 55.09 12.99 -24.79
CA MET A 1 54.34 14.10 -24.16
C MET A 1 53.36 14.64 -25.19
N SER A 2 52.19 14.01 -25.28
CA SER A 2 51.05 14.47 -26.06
C SER A 2 49.84 13.90 -25.34
N ASP A 3 49.51 14.55 -24.23
CA ASP A 3 48.30 14.28 -23.46
C ASP A 3 47.14 14.91 -24.23
N ASP A 4 46.42 14.09 -24.98
CA ASP A 4 45.20 14.48 -25.68
C ASP A 4 44.16 13.36 -25.52
N THR A 5 43.54 13.33 -24.34
CA THR A 5 42.28 12.64 -24.12
C THR A 5 41.34 13.62 -23.45
N GLY A 6 40.68 14.40 -24.30
CA GLY A 6 39.62 15.31 -23.95
C GLY A 6 38.54 14.66 -23.10
N GLY A 7 38.03 15.45 -22.17
CA GLY A 7 36.89 15.12 -21.33
C GLY A 7 35.68 14.76 -22.19
N LEU A 8 35.10 13.60 -21.91
CA LEU A 8 33.82 13.17 -22.45
C LEU A 8 33.21 12.06 -21.59
N PHE A 9 33.29 12.15 -20.26
CA PHE A 9 32.49 11.32 -19.36
C PHE A 9 32.10 12.09 -18.11
N ASP A 10 31.44 13.24 -18.28
CA ASP A 10 30.50 13.72 -17.27
C ASP A 10 29.22 12.87 -17.36
N ARG A 11 29.32 11.61 -16.90
CA ARG A 11 28.13 10.89 -16.46
C ARG A 11 27.83 11.43 -15.08
N SER A 12 27.02 12.49 -15.04
CA SER A 12 26.18 12.76 -13.88
C SER A 12 25.30 11.52 -13.67
N ILE A 13 25.82 10.55 -12.93
CA ILE A 13 25.00 9.64 -12.17
C ILE A 13 24.26 10.56 -11.22
N GLN A 14 23.08 11.04 -11.61
CA GLN A 14 22.12 11.53 -10.65
C GLN A 14 21.90 10.36 -9.71
N GLU A 15 22.55 10.40 -8.56
CA GLU A 15 22.18 9.56 -7.43
C GLU A 15 20.70 9.83 -7.20
N SER A 16 19.86 8.93 -7.69
CA SER A 16 18.46 8.86 -7.32
C SER A 16 18.45 8.70 -5.81
N GLN A 17 18.18 9.79 -5.09
CA GLN A 17 18.06 9.81 -3.64
C GLN A 17 17.10 8.67 -3.25
N ALA A 18 17.64 7.61 -2.66
CA ALA A 18 16.86 6.48 -2.21
C ALA A 18 15.92 6.99 -1.13
N LYS A 19 14.61 6.95 -1.40
CA LYS A 19 13.62 7.42 -0.44
C LYS A 19 13.55 6.41 0.70
N THR A 20 13.91 6.84 1.90
CA THR A 20 13.82 6.04 3.12
C THR A 20 12.40 6.08 3.66
N TYR A 21 11.84 4.92 3.93
CA TYR A 21 10.53 4.75 4.56
C TYR A 21 10.71 4.09 5.93
N ASP A 22 9.89 4.48 6.90
CA ASP A 22 9.91 3.87 8.24
C ASP A 22 9.27 2.47 8.21
N VAL A 23 8.28 2.28 7.33
CA VAL A 23 7.59 1.00 7.13
C VAL A 23 7.34 0.75 5.64
N ILE A 24 7.53 -0.50 5.20
CA ILE A 24 7.11 -0.96 3.88
C ILE A 24 6.13 -2.12 4.08
N ILE A 25 4.93 -1.97 3.56
CA ILE A 25 3.87 -3.00 3.55
C ILE A 25 3.90 -3.68 2.18
N VAL A 26 4.12 -4.98 2.16
CA VAL A 26 4.12 -5.79 0.94
C VAL A 26 2.80 -6.55 0.84
N GLY A 27 1.97 -6.15 -0.12
CA GLY A 27 0.61 -6.63 -0.38
C GLY A 27 -0.44 -5.57 -0.01
N ALA A 28 -1.25 -5.16 -0.99
CA ALA A 28 -2.39 -4.26 -0.86
C ALA A 28 -3.74 -5.01 -0.87
N GLY A 29 -3.77 -6.18 -0.20
CA GLY A 29 -5.01 -6.86 0.17
C GLY A 29 -5.65 -6.25 1.43
N ALA A 30 -6.75 -6.84 1.91
CA ALA A 30 -7.47 -6.35 3.09
C ALA A 30 -6.55 -6.16 4.31
N ALA A 31 -5.65 -7.11 4.56
CA ALA A 31 -4.70 -7.02 5.67
C ALA A 31 -3.69 -5.87 5.51
N GLY A 32 -3.11 -5.70 4.32
CA GLY A 32 -2.11 -4.65 4.10
C GLY A 32 -2.69 -3.24 4.16
N ILE A 33 -3.90 -3.05 3.63
CA ILE A 33 -4.62 -1.79 3.77
C ILE A 33 -5.03 -1.55 5.23
N GLY A 34 -5.48 -2.58 5.96
CA GLY A 34 -5.78 -2.47 7.39
C GLY A 34 -4.56 -2.05 8.23
N VAL A 35 -3.37 -2.59 7.93
CA VAL A 35 -2.11 -2.16 8.58
C VAL A 35 -1.79 -0.71 8.24
N ALA A 36 -1.95 -0.29 6.98
CA ALA A 36 -1.71 1.10 6.58
C ALA A 36 -2.62 2.09 7.33
N ILE A 37 -3.91 1.74 7.51
CA ILE A 37 -4.85 2.54 8.29
C ILE A 37 -4.39 2.61 9.75
N ALA A 38 -4.04 1.46 10.36
CA ALA A 38 -3.56 1.43 11.73
C ALA A 38 -2.28 2.25 11.96
N LEU A 39 -1.36 2.25 10.98
CA LEU A 39 -0.16 3.09 11.01
C LEU A 39 -0.51 4.58 10.95
N ALA A 40 -1.41 4.97 10.04
CA ALA A 40 -1.88 6.34 9.93
C ALA A 40 -2.57 6.81 11.22
N ASP A 41 -3.44 5.98 11.80
CA ASP A 41 -4.12 6.26 13.09
C ASP A 41 -3.13 6.38 14.26
N ALA A 42 -2.00 5.66 14.20
CA ALA A 42 -0.91 5.75 15.17
C ALA A 42 0.05 6.93 14.92
N GLY A 43 -0.17 7.74 13.88
CA GLY A 43 0.66 8.89 13.52
C GLY A 43 1.92 8.56 12.71
N VAL A 44 2.01 7.36 12.15
CA VAL A 44 3.08 6.96 11.23
C VAL A 44 2.63 7.24 9.80
N GLU A 45 3.17 8.30 9.20
CA GLU A 45 2.76 8.73 7.84
C GLU A 45 3.78 8.36 6.74
N ASN A 46 5.03 8.10 7.11
CA ASN A 46 6.10 7.80 6.17
C ASN A 46 6.23 6.29 5.92
N PHE A 47 5.23 5.72 5.25
CA PHE A 47 5.23 4.33 4.82
C PHE A 47 4.93 4.18 3.34
N LEU A 48 5.26 3.01 2.80
CA LEU A 48 4.97 2.63 1.41
C LEU A 48 4.20 1.31 1.38
N ILE A 49 3.14 1.24 0.58
CA ILE A 49 2.45 -0.01 0.26
C ILE A 49 2.84 -0.41 -1.15
N VAL A 50 3.25 -1.67 -1.33
CA VAL A 50 3.61 -2.23 -2.65
C VAL A 50 2.78 -3.48 -2.87
N ASP A 51 2.09 -3.56 -4.00
CA ASP A 51 1.42 -4.76 -4.47
C ASP A 51 1.98 -5.17 -5.84
N ARG A 52 1.82 -6.44 -6.20
CA ARG A 52 2.21 -6.95 -7.52
C ARG A 52 1.30 -6.43 -8.62
N ASP A 53 0.00 -6.40 -8.35
CA ASP A 53 -1.03 -6.08 -9.34
C ASP A 53 -1.75 -4.79 -8.93
N THR A 54 -2.90 -4.91 -8.27
CA THR A 54 -3.74 -3.79 -7.83
C THR A 54 -4.26 -4.03 -6.42
N VAL A 55 -4.73 -2.97 -5.76
CA VAL A 55 -5.43 -3.08 -4.47
C VAL A 55 -6.56 -4.10 -4.59
N GLY A 56 -6.60 -5.06 -3.66
CA GLY A 56 -7.65 -6.08 -3.63
C GLY A 56 -7.62 -7.10 -4.77
N SER A 57 -6.50 -7.27 -5.49
CA SER A 57 -6.38 -8.20 -6.64
C SER A 57 -6.93 -9.62 -6.36
N SER A 58 -6.74 -10.14 -5.14
CA SER A 58 -7.31 -11.44 -4.73
C SER A 58 -8.84 -11.49 -4.77
N PHE A 59 -9.53 -10.39 -4.43
CA PHE A 59 -10.98 -10.30 -4.51
C PHE A 59 -11.44 -10.18 -5.97
N SER A 60 -10.71 -9.43 -6.79
CA SER A 60 -10.98 -9.33 -8.24
C SER A 60 -10.78 -10.66 -8.98
N SER A 61 -10.01 -11.57 -8.40
CA SER A 61 -9.75 -12.92 -8.95
C SER A 61 -10.77 -13.97 -8.49
N TRP A 62 -11.74 -13.61 -7.65
CA TRP A 62 -12.80 -14.53 -7.27
C TRP A 62 -13.75 -14.81 -8.45
N PRO A 63 -14.34 -16.02 -8.53
CA PRO A 63 -15.48 -16.27 -9.41
C PRO A 63 -16.60 -15.25 -9.18
N ASP A 64 -17.30 -14.86 -10.25
CA ASP A 64 -18.35 -13.83 -10.24
C ASP A 64 -19.49 -14.12 -9.25
N GLU A 65 -19.70 -15.38 -8.87
CA GLU A 65 -20.72 -15.82 -7.91
C GLU A 65 -20.25 -15.74 -6.45
N THR A 66 -18.96 -15.60 -6.19
CA THR A 66 -18.39 -15.66 -4.83
C THR A 66 -18.82 -14.43 -4.01
N ARG A 67 -19.33 -14.67 -2.81
CA ARG A 67 -19.72 -13.63 -1.86
C ARG A 67 -19.12 -13.95 -0.49
N PHE A 68 -18.99 -12.92 0.35
CA PHE A 68 -18.64 -13.11 1.75
C PHE A 68 -19.69 -13.97 2.46
N ILE A 69 -19.23 -14.88 3.32
CA ILE A 69 -20.09 -15.68 4.20
C ILE A 69 -20.55 -14.89 5.42
N THR A 70 -19.77 -13.89 5.81
CA THR A 70 -20.06 -12.94 6.89
C THR A 70 -20.92 -11.80 6.35
N PRO A 71 -22.05 -11.47 6.99
CA PRO A 71 -22.87 -10.36 6.54
C PRO A 71 -22.16 -9.02 6.80
N SER A 72 -22.25 -8.10 5.85
CA SER A 72 -21.98 -6.68 6.11
C SER A 72 -23.21 -6.05 6.75
N PHE A 73 -23.03 -5.49 7.94
CA PHE A 73 -24.09 -4.81 8.67
C PHE A 73 -23.54 -3.46 9.17
N PRO A 74 -24.09 -2.32 8.70
CA PRO A 74 -23.60 -0.99 9.05
C PRO A 74 -23.99 -0.60 10.48
N SER A 75 -23.41 -1.32 11.44
CA SER A 75 -23.56 -1.11 12.89
C SER A 75 -22.55 -0.09 13.45
N ASN A 76 -21.87 0.63 12.56
CA ASN A 76 -20.95 1.72 12.93
C ASN A 76 -21.66 2.76 13.84
N SER A 77 -22.97 2.98 13.67
CA SER A 77 -23.78 3.90 14.48
C SER A 77 -24.00 3.45 15.93
N ILE A 78 -23.78 2.17 16.24
CA ILE A 78 -23.87 1.60 17.59
C ILE A 78 -22.50 1.14 18.13
N GLY A 79 -21.40 1.59 17.50
CA GLY A 79 -20.04 1.33 17.96
C GLY A 79 -19.50 -0.06 17.63
N MET A 80 -20.15 -0.79 16.72
CA MET A 80 -19.68 -2.11 16.25
C MET A 80 -19.15 -1.98 14.82
N LEU A 81 -17.96 -2.55 14.58
CA LEU A 81 -17.35 -2.60 13.26
C LEU A 81 -18.14 -3.55 12.35
N ASP A 82 -18.39 -3.15 11.11
CA ASP A 82 -18.81 -4.08 10.06
C ASP A 82 -17.72 -5.16 9.87
N LEU A 83 -18.11 -6.44 9.91
CA LEU A 83 -17.19 -7.57 9.86
C LEU A 83 -16.36 -7.65 8.57
N ASN A 84 -16.86 -7.11 7.46
CA ASN A 84 -16.13 -7.07 6.19
C ASN A 84 -15.44 -5.72 5.95
N SER A 85 -15.48 -4.81 6.93
CA SER A 85 -14.80 -3.52 6.85
C SER A 85 -13.34 -3.61 7.29
N ILE A 86 -12.50 -2.82 6.62
CA ILE A 86 -11.06 -2.68 6.92
C ILE A 86 -10.74 -1.37 7.65
N ALA A 87 -11.72 -0.48 7.83
CA ALA A 87 -11.56 0.80 8.53
C ALA A 87 -12.75 1.07 9.48
N VAL A 88 -12.49 1.79 10.57
CA VAL A 88 -13.57 2.20 11.48
C VAL A 88 -14.48 3.19 10.75
N GLY A 89 -15.81 3.00 10.84
CA GLY A 89 -16.79 3.90 10.26
C GLY A 89 -17.09 3.69 8.77
N VAL A 90 -16.46 2.71 8.11
CA VAL A 90 -16.80 2.33 6.72
C VAL A 90 -17.55 0.99 6.68
N SER A 91 -18.30 0.75 5.60
CA SER A 91 -19.06 -0.47 5.32
C SER A 91 -19.07 -0.69 3.79
N PRO A 92 -18.78 -1.90 3.27
CA PRO A 92 -18.73 -2.20 1.83
C PRO A 92 -20.07 -2.11 1.09
#